data_AF-A0A4P7L5H5-F1
#
_entry.id   AF-A0A4P7L5H5-F1
#
_cell.length_a   1.000
_cell.length_b   1.000
_cell.length_c   1.000
_cell.angle_alpha   90.00
_cell.angle_beta   90.00
_cell.angle_gamma   90.00
#
_symmetry.space_group_name_H-M   'P 1'
#
loop_
_entity.id
_entity.type
_entity.pdbx_description
1 polymer ?
#
loop_
_entity_poly.entity_id
_entity_poly.type
_entity_poly.pdbx_seq_one_letter_code
_entity_poly.pdbx_strand_id
1 'polypeptide(L)'
;MQSFINIETKNINGELITMVNAHDLHYFLGSKQDFNTWMKKGISDFRLVENKDFICLHKKMEANNATIIDYHISLDMAKELSMVEGNEKGNLTRKYLQQIICSC
;
A
#
# COMPACT_ATOMS: atom_id res chain seq x y z
N MET A 1 -8.83 3.11 19.40
CA MET A 1 -7.65 2.33 18.95
C MET A 1 -7.60 2.47 17.44
N GLN A 2 -6.63 3.23 16.92
CA GLN A 2 -6.65 3.71 15.54
C GLN A 2 -6.09 2.63 14.61
N SER A 3 -6.93 2.11 13.73
CA SER A 3 -6.51 1.24 12.63
C SER A 3 -5.73 2.10 11.63
N PHE A 4 -4.41 1.96 11.58
CA PHE A 4 -3.49 2.86 10.85
C PHE A 4 -3.24 2.47 9.39
N ILE A 5 -3.70 1.31 8.94
CA ILE A 5 -3.54 0.87 7.55
C ILE A 5 -4.89 0.35 7.06
N ASN A 6 -5.49 1.07 6.12
CA ASN A 6 -6.73 0.62 5.51
C ASN A 6 -6.43 -0.52 4.53
N ILE A 7 -7.14 -1.65 4.68
CA ILE A 7 -6.99 -2.83 3.83
C ILE A 7 -8.30 -3.15 3.12
N GLU A 8 -8.21 -3.50 1.84
CA GLU A 8 -9.35 -3.87 1.01
C GLU A 8 -9.06 -5.22 0.35
N THR A 9 -9.93 -6.22 0.51
CA THR A 9 -9.82 -7.46 -0.26
C THR A 9 -10.68 -7.36 -1.51
N LYS A 10 -10.06 -7.51 -2.68
CA LYS A 10 -10.74 -7.48 -3.99
C LYS A 10 -10.52 -8.79 -4.73
N ASN A 11 -11.55 -9.27 -5.41
CA ASN A 11 -11.41 -10.41 -6.31
C ASN A 11 -10.93 -9.90 -7.67
N ILE A 12 -9.68 -10.20 -8.02
CA ILE A 12 -9.08 -9.85 -9.31
C ILE A 12 -8.75 -11.16 -10.00
N ASN A 13 -9.35 -11.38 -11.17
CA ASN A 13 -9.11 -12.57 -12.00
C ASN A 13 -9.44 -13.91 -11.31
N GLY A 14 -10.38 -13.92 -10.35
CA GLY A 14 -10.77 -15.10 -9.58
C GLY A 14 -9.98 -15.31 -8.28
N GLU A 15 -8.93 -14.52 -8.06
CA GLU A 15 -8.11 -14.58 -6.85
C GLU A 15 -8.49 -13.45 -5.89
N LEU A 16 -8.64 -13.80 -4.60
CA LEU A 16 -8.85 -12.81 -3.54
C LEU A 16 -7.52 -12.16 -3.19
N ILE A 17 -7.31 -10.96 -3.69
CA ILE A 17 -6.12 -10.17 -3.44
C ILE A 17 -6.44 -9.15 -2.35
N THR A 18 -5.76 -9.28 -1.22
CA THR A 18 -5.77 -8.23 -0.19
C THR A 18 -4.86 -7.10 -0.61
N MET A 19 -5.39 -5.89 -0.59
CA MET A 19 -4.71 -4.65 -0.92
C MET A 19 -4.67 -3.75 0.30
N VAL A 20 -3.69 -2.87 0.36
CA VAL A 20 -3.49 -1.91 1.43
C VAL A 20 -3.29 -0.51 0.85
N ASN A 21 -3.72 0.52 1.58
CA ASN A 21 -3.49 1.89 1.16
C ASN A 21 -1.99 2.25 1.29
N ALA A 22 -1.40 2.73 0.20
CA ALA A 22 0.03 3.04 0.14
C ALA A 22 0.40 4.29 0.95
N HIS A 23 -0.51 5.26 1.11
CA HIS A 23 -0.26 6.45 1.92
C HIS A 23 -0.15 6.09 3.40
N ASP A 24 -1.07 5.27 3.89
CA ASP A 24 -1.03 4.75 5.27
C ASP A 24 0.27 3.96 5.50
N LEU A 25 0.65 3.10 4.56
CA LEU A 25 1.90 2.34 4.64
C LEU A 25 3.11 3.28 4.72
N HIS A 26 3.19 4.28 3.84
CA HIS A 26 4.28 5.25 3.83
C HIS A 26 4.38 6.04 5.14
N TYR A 27 3.23 6.50 5.65
CA TYR A 27 3.14 7.20 6.93
C TYR A 27 3.58 6.31 8.09
N PHE A 28 3.15 5.04 8.09
CA PHE A 28 3.51 4.06 9.10
C PHE A 28 5.01 3.76 9.11
N LEU A 29 5.60 3.55 7.92
CA LEU A 29 7.05 3.37 7.75
C LEU A 29 7.82 4.62 8.20
N GLY A 30 7.18 5.79 8.15
CA GLY A 30 7.79 7.07 8.49
C GLY A 30 8.96 7.39 7.58
N SER A 31 8.85 7.03 6.30
CA SER A 31 9.90 7.32 5.33
C SER A 31 10.06 8.85 5.20
N LYS A 32 11.30 9.29 5.05
CA LYS A 32 11.63 10.71 4.86
C LYS A 32 11.46 11.17 3.42
N GLN A 33 11.22 10.23 2.50
CA GLN A 33 11.04 10.50 1.08
C GLN A 33 9.63 11.04 0.82
N ASP A 34 9.48 11.82 -0.26
CA ASP A 34 8.14 12.18 -0.74
C ASP A 34 7.40 10.94 -1.24
N PHE A 35 6.12 10.82 -0.89
CA PHE A 35 5.28 9.67 -1.25
C PHE A 35 5.35 9.32 -2.74
N ASN A 36 5.29 10.31 -3.63
CA ASN A 36 5.33 10.09 -5.07
C ASN A 36 6.67 9.50 -5.53
N THR A 37 7.79 9.98 -4.97
CA THR A 37 9.13 9.46 -5.26
C THR A 37 9.28 8.04 -4.72
N TRP A 38 8.83 7.82 -3.48
CA TRP A 38 8.85 6.51 -2.83
C TRP A 38 8.02 5.48 -3.60
N MET A 39 6.80 5.84 -4.00
CA MET A 39 5.91 4.96 -4.76
C MET A 39 6.48 4.65 -6.16
N LYS A 40 6.99 5.64 -6.88
CA LYS A 40 7.65 5.42 -8.18
C LYS A 40 8.86 4.52 -8.07
N LYS A 41 9.67 4.69 -7.01
CA LYS A 41 10.81 3.81 -6.73
C LYS A 41 10.33 2.38 -6.49
N GLY A 42 9.32 2.19 -5.65
CA GLY A 42 8.68 0.89 -5.43
C GLY A 42 8.19 0.22 -6.71
N ILE A 43 7.45 0.96 -7.55
CA ILE A 43 6.98 0.47 -8.85
C ILE A 43 8.15 0.07 -9.74
N SER A 44 9.24 0.84 -9.76
CA SER A 44 10.41 0.57 -10.59
C SER A 44 11.24 -0.63 -10.09
N ASP A 45 11.52 -0.70 -8.79
CA ASP A 45 12.33 -1.76 -8.17
C ASP A 45 11.63 -3.13 -8.33
N PHE A 46 10.33 -3.18 -8.08
CA PHE A 46 9.54 -4.41 -8.14
C PHE A 46 8.84 -4.64 -9.49
N ARG A 47 9.00 -3.71 -10.45
CA ARG A 47 8.33 -3.73 -11.76
C ARG A 47 6.83 -3.99 -11.65
N LEU A 48 6.19 -3.28 -10.72
CA LEU A 48 4.78 -3.46 -10.38
C LEU A 48 3.90 -3.17 -11.60
N VAL A 49 2.87 -4.00 -11.81
CA VAL A 49 1.90 -3.84 -12.89
C VAL A 49 0.59 -3.28 -12.36
N GLU A 50 0.08 -2.23 -13.00
CA GLU A 50 -1.22 -1.64 -12.66
C GLU A 50 -2.36 -2.64 -12.95
N ASN A 51 -3.37 -2.68 -12.09
CA ASN A 51 -4.49 -3.65 -12.10
C ASN A 51 -4.08 -5.10 -11.79
N LYS A 52 -2.86 -5.31 -11.29
CA LYS A 52 -2.39 -6.61 -10.81
C LYS A 52 -1.73 -6.48 -9.44
N ASP A 53 -0.69 -5.64 -9.37
CA ASP A 53 0.12 -5.44 -8.18
C ASP A 53 -0.25 -4.16 -7.42
N PHE A 54 -0.80 -3.17 -8.13
CA PHE A 54 -1.35 -1.95 -7.55
C PHE A 54 -2.51 -1.39 -8.37
N ILE A 55 -3.34 -0.56 -7.74
CA ILE A 55 -4.48 0.14 -8.34
C ILE A 55 -4.40 1.62 -7.96
N CYS A 56 -4.58 2.49 -8.95
CA CYS A 56 -4.77 3.92 -8.75
C CYS A 56 -6.26 4.24 -8.77
N LEU A 57 -6.79 4.79 -7.67
CA LEU A 57 -8.17 5.27 -7.59
C LEU A 57 -8.18 6.79 -7.67
N HIS A 58 -8.78 7.31 -8.73
CA HIS A 58 -8.95 8.74 -8.92
C HIS A 58 -10.29 9.17 -8.33
N LYS A 59 -10.25 9.82 -7.16
CA LYS A 59 -11.44 10.36 -6.51
C LYS A 59 -11.60 11.82 -6.90
N LYS A 60 -12.63 12.11 -7.68
CA LYS A 60 -13.03 13.49 -8.00
C LYS A 60 -13.83 14.05 -6.83
N MET A 61 -13.36 15.14 -6.23
CA MET A 61 -14.14 15.88 -5.25
C MET A 61 -14.93 16.99 -5.94
N GLU A 62 -16.25 16.94 -5.84
CA GLU A 62 -17.17 17.90 -6.48
C GLU A 62 -16.98 19.34 -5.97
N ALA A 63 -16.52 19.53 -4.73
CA ALA A 63 -16.47 20.84 -4.10
C ALA A 63 -15.34 21.77 -4.60
N ASN A 64 -14.25 21.24 -5.17
CA ASN A 64 -13.07 22.07 -5.50
C ASN A 64 -12.34 21.66 -6.79
N ASN A 65 -12.96 20.80 -7.61
CA ASN A 65 -12.35 20.20 -8.82
C ASN A 65 -10.97 19.54 -8.56
N ALA A 66 -10.69 19.18 -7.31
CA ALA A 66 -9.47 18.50 -6.91
C ALA A 66 -9.65 16.99 -7.14
N THR A 67 -8.69 16.40 -7.86
CA THR A 67 -8.61 14.94 -8.02
C THR A 67 -7.62 14.42 -7.02
N ILE A 68 -8.10 13.65 -6.05
CA ILE A 68 -7.24 12.92 -5.11
C ILE A 68 -6.93 11.57 -5.76
N ILE A 69 -5.65 11.18 -5.72
CA ILE A 69 -5.20 9.90 -6.25
C ILE A 69 -4.86 9.02 -5.06
N ASP A 70 -5.67 7.98 -4.84
CA ASP A 70 -5.46 6.98 -3.81
C ASP A 70 -4.78 5.75 -4.41
N TYR A 71 -3.62 5.38 -3.88
CA TYR A 71 -2.87 4.21 -4.32
C TYR A 71 -3.16 3.03 -3.40
N HIS A 72 -3.59 1.92 -3.99
CA HIS A 72 -3.79 0.65 -3.30
C HIS A 72 -2.80 -0.36 -3.85
N ILE A 73 -1.98 -0.95 -2.99
CA ILE A 73 -0.96 -1.93 -3.36
C ILE A 73 -1.32 -3.29 -2.79
N SER A 74 -0.98 -4.37 -3.49
CA SER A 74 -1.19 -5.72 -2.98
C SER A 74 -0.42 -5.96 -1.68
N LEU A 75 -1.00 -6.76 -0.79
CA LEU A 75 -0.44 -7.07 0.52
C LEU A 75 0.97 -7.66 0.43
N ASP A 76 1.22 -8.48 -0.60
CA ASP A 76 2.52 -9.06 -0.85
C ASP A 76 3.57 -7.97 -1.16
N MET A 77 3.21 -7.04 -2.06
CA MET A 77 4.08 -5.91 -2.43
C MET A 77 4.28 -4.93 -1.27
N ALA A 78 3.29 -4.76 -0.40
CA ALA A 78 3.44 -3.98 0.81
C ALA A 78 4.47 -4.58 1.78
N LYS A 79 4.59 -5.91 1.85
CA LYS A 79 5.64 -6.57 2.63
C LYS A 79 7.00 -6.30 2.02
N GLU A 80 7.13 -6.49 0.71
CA GLU A 80 8.39 -6.27 0.01
C GLU A 80 8.88 -4.82 0.16
N LEU A 81 7.99 -3.83 0.01
CA LEU A 81 8.28 -2.43 0.28
C LEU A 81 8.72 -2.17 1.73
N SER A 82 8.09 -2.84 2.69
CA SER A 82 8.47 -2.74 4.11
C SER A 82 9.85 -3.32 4.39
N MET A 83 10.27 -4.34 3.63
CA MET A 83 11.62 -4.93 3.75
C MET A 83 12.69 -4.01 3.15
N VAL A 84 12.41 -3.38 2.01
CA VAL A 84 13.36 -2.47 1.33
C VAL A 84 13.70 -1.25 2.18
N GLU A 85 12.73 -0.69 2.92
CA GLU A 85 13.00 0.45 3.80
C GLU A 85 13.86 0.07 5.02
N GLY A 86 13.91 -1.22 5.42
CA GLY A 86 14.87 -1.74 6.40
C GLY A 86 14.81 -1.15 7.83
N ASN A 87 13.79 -0.37 8.17
CA ASN A 87 13.65 0.30 9.47
C ASN A 87 12.94 -0.57 10.52
N GLU A 88 13.09 -0.23 11.81
CA GLU A 88 12.35 -0.88 12.92
C GLU A 88 10.83 -0.88 12.68
N LYS A 89 10.32 0.21 12.08
CA LYS A 89 8.93 0.33 11.64
C LYS A 89 8.58 -0.66 10.55
N GLY A 90 9.46 -0.91 9.58
CA GLY A 90 9.27 -1.94 8.55
C GLY A 90 9.12 -3.34 9.14
N ASN A 91 9.84 -3.65 10.21
CA ASN A 91 9.67 -4.91 10.94
C ASN A 91 8.31 -5.01 11.65
N LEU A 92 7.83 -3.90 12.24
CA LEU A 92 6.47 -3.83 12.80
C LEU A 92 5.41 -4.00 11.72
N THR A 93 5.57 -3.32 10.57
CA THR A 93 4.66 -3.47 9.43
C THR A 93 4.61 -4.93 9.00
N ARG A 94 5.77 -5.58 8.85
CA ARG A 94 5.85 -6.99 8.47
C ARG A 94 5.13 -7.90 9.45
N LYS A 95 5.21 -7.65 10.77
CA LYS A 95 4.47 -8.41 11.79
C LYS A 95 2.96 -8.16 11.66
N TYR A 96 2.55 -6.91 11.49
CA TYR A 96 1.15 -6.53 11.33
C TYR A 96 0.53 -7.18 10.07
N LEU A 97 1.22 -7.09 8.93
CA LEU A 97 0.78 -7.70 7.67
C LEU A 97 0.77 -9.23 7.72
N GLN A 98 1.70 -9.87 8.45
CA GLN A 98 1.66 -11.32 8.69
C GLN A 98 0.50 -11.73 9.60
N GLN A 99 0.21 -10.95 10.66
CA GLN A 99 -0.88 -11.25 11.58
C GLN A 99 -2.25 -11.20 10.89
N ILE A 100 -2.41 -10.32 9.89
CA ILE A 100 -3.62 -10.24 9.07
C ILE A 100 -3.87 -11.53 8.29
N ILE A 101 -2.82 -12.18 7.78
CA ILE A 101 -2.94 -13.44 7.01
C ILE A 101 -3.24 -14.64 7.92
N CYS A 102 -2.72 -14.62 9.16
CA CYS A 102 -2.83 -15.75 10.08
C CYS A 102 -4.06 -15.70 11.01
N SER A 103 -4.94 -14.71 10.88
CA SER A 103 -6.15 -14.59 11.72
C SER A 103 -7.39 -15.28 11.13
N CYS A 104 -7.20 -16.20 10.18
CA CYS A 104 -8.22 -17.14 9.72
C CYS A 104 -8.10 -18.49 10.43
#